data_AF-A0A0S6U300-F1
#
_entry.id   AF-A0A0S6U300-F1
#
_cell.length_a   1.000
_cell.length_b   1.000
_cell.length_c   1.000
_cell.angle_alpha   90.00
_cell.angle_beta   90.00
_cell.angle_gamma   90.00
#
_symmetry.space_group_name_H-M   'P 1'
#
loop_
_entity.id
_entity.type
_entity.pdbx_description
1 polymer ?
#
loop_
_entity_poly.entity_id
_entity_poly.type
_entity_poly.pdbx_seq_one_letter_code
_entity_poly.pdbx_strand_id
1 'polypeptide(L)'
;MYKDKEIIYIKALTPIHAGAGQTLENVDMPIQRERHSNIPKVEASSLKGSIKHALYNKFKNDKGELDDNDKTELYTIFGPEDSGEDYASAVGFTDAKLLFFPIKSATDIFKLITCPYVLKRWVEDSQLQDNSNENLKTALNYLNISEGKCITDSNVPIILEEYIFEKDSDINRHIKELLNTIEGLDNNRIVILNDSDFIDLVTMYTEVITRNKIDVRTGAAEGTGLFTEEYLPSETILYFMVLASPSFNVNNQKNSQEVLDYFNENVDKVFQIGGNAAIGKGFVKRSGKVGASKNEQSKER
;
A
#
# COMPACT_ATOMS: atom_id res chain seq x y z
N MET A 1 6.22 18.77 13.98
CA MET A 1 5.89 19.35 12.65
C MET A 1 4.50 18.92 12.22
N TYR A 2 4.25 17.62 12.10
CA TYR A 2 2.92 17.08 11.83
C TYR A 2 2.07 17.03 13.10
N LYS A 3 0.87 17.61 13.03
CA LYS A 3 -0.07 17.67 14.16
C LYS A 3 -1.13 16.56 14.04
N ASP A 4 -1.62 16.35 12.82
CA ASP A 4 -2.60 15.32 12.51
C ASP A 4 -1.99 14.27 11.57
N LYS A 5 -2.44 13.02 11.71
CA LYS A 5 -1.87 11.86 11.01
C LYS A 5 -2.91 10.76 10.82
N GLU A 6 -2.94 10.17 9.64
CA GLU A 6 -3.93 9.17 9.27
C GLU A 6 -3.27 7.95 8.60
N ILE A 7 -3.54 6.73 9.08
CA ILE A 7 -3.17 5.50 8.38
C ILE A 7 -4.19 5.24 7.28
N ILE A 8 -3.67 5.01 6.07
CA ILE A 8 -4.43 4.62 4.89
C ILE A 8 -3.97 3.24 4.45
N TYR A 9 -4.92 2.33 4.26
CA TYR A 9 -4.67 1.05 3.62
C TYR A 9 -4.95 1.16 2.13
N ILE A 10 -4.16 0.46 1.32
CA ILE A 10 -4.41 0.32 -0.11
C ILE A 10 -4.38 -1.16 -0.49
N LYS A 11 -5.42 -1.59 -1.19
CA LYS A 11 -5.52 -2.92 -1.79
C LYS A 11 -5.24 -2.83 -3.28
N ALA A 12 -4.29 -3.62 -3.78
CA ALA A 12 -4.04 -3.78 -5.21
C ALA A 12 -5.26 -4.38 -5.91
N LEU A 13 -5.86 -3.64 -6.85
CA LEU A 13 -6.91 -4.17 -7.74
C LEU A 13 -6.31 -4.83 -8.99
N THR A 14 -5.13 -4.34 -9.40
CA THR A 14 -4.34 -4.87 -10.50
C THR A 14 -2.88 -4.98 -10.05
N PRO A 15 -2.04 -5.82 -10.67
CA PRO A 15 -0.63 -5.91 -10.32
C PRO A 15 0.07 -4.54 -10.39
N ILE A 16 0.98 -4.28 -9.45
CA ILE A 16 1.61 -2.97 -9.25
C ILE A 16 3.08 -3.05 -9.65
N HIS A 17 3.51 -2.17 -10.56
CA HIS A 17 4.92 -1.96 -10.87
C HIS A 17 5.39 -0.62 -10.31
N ALA A 18 5.75 -0.60 -9.03
CA ALA A 18 6.49 0.51 -8.45
C ALA A 18 7.98 0.30 -8.75
N GLY A 19 8.45 0.75 -9.91
CA GLY A 19 9.77 0.40 -10.43
C GLY A 19 10.94 0.97 -9.61
N ALA A 20 12.01 0.18 -9.49
CA ALA A 20 13.28 0.57 -8.85
C ALA A 20 14.37 1.01 -9.85
N GLY A 21 14.01 1.15 -11.12
CA GLY A 21 14.95 1.37 -12.23
C GLY A 21 15.30 0.07 -12.96
N GLN A 22 16.19 0.15 -13.94
CA GLN A 22 16.70 -1.02 -14.64
C GLN A 22 17.92 -1.60 -13.92
N THR A 23 18.00 -2.92 -13.87
CA THR A 23 19.14 -3.63 -13.26
C THR A 23 19.74 -4.66 -14.22
N LEU A 24 20.90 -5.20 -13.86
CA LEU A 24 21.53 -6.34 -14.56
C LEU A 24 21.27 -7.66 -13.80
N GLU A 25 20.23 -7.69 -12.97
CA GLU A 25 19.86 -8.86 -12.18
C GLU A 25 18.96 -9.81 -12.99
N ASN A 26 18.34 -10.79 -12.32
CA ASN A 26 17.48 -11.78 -12.98
C ASN A 26 16.20 -11.18 -13.58
N VAL A 27 15.82 -9.97 -13.16
CA VAL A 27 14.68 -9.23 -13.72
C VAL A 27 15.18 -7.86 -14.16
N ASP A 28 14.92 -7.49 -15.41
CA ASP A 28 15.42 -6.23 -15.99
C ASP A 28 14.82 -5.00 -15.30
N MET A 29 13.53 -5.09 -14.92
CA MET A 29 12.78 -4.03 -14.25
C MET A 29 12.14 -4.56 -12.95
N PRO A 30 12.88 -4.58 -11.83
CA PRO A 30 12.34 -5.00 -10.54
C PRO A 30 11.45 -3.94 -9.89
N ILE A 31 10.65 -4.36 -8.91
CA ILE A 31 9.88 -3.45 -8.05
C ILE A 31 10.73 -2.90 -6.90
N GLN A 32 10.26 -1.83 -6.28
CA GLN A 32 10.84 -1.22 -5.08
C GLN A 32 10.76 -2.18 -3.88
N ARG A 33 11.90 -2.34 -3.19
CA ARG A 33 12.04 -3.18 -1.99
C ARG A 33 12.79 -2.42 -0.90
N GLU A 34 12.48 -2.73 0.35
CA GLU A 34 13.26 -2.28 1.50
C GLU A 34 14.66 -2.89 1.46
N ARG A 35 15.70 -2.07 1.57
CA ARG A 35 17.09 -2.56 1.43
C ARG A 35 17.50 -3.58 2.49
N HIS A 36 17.00 -3.45 3.72
CA HIS A 36 17.40 -4.29 4.86
C HIS A 36 16.61 -5.59 4.98
N SER A 37 15.37 -5.63 4.49
CA SER A 37 14.45 -6.76 4.65
C SER A 37 14.09 -7.45 3.33
N ASN A 38 14.37 -6.82 2.19
CA ASN A 38 13.93 -7.23 0.85
C ASN A 38 12.39 -7.25 0.65
N ILE A 39 11.62 -6.75 1.61
CA ILE A 39 10.15 -6.69 1.51
C ILE A 39 9.74 -5.63 0.47
N PRO A 40 8.83 -5.95 -0.46
CA PRO A 40 8.27 -4.97 -1.40
C PRO A 40 7.64 -3.78 -0.69
N LYS A 41 7.86 -2.58 -1.24
CA LYS A 41 7.24 -1.34 -0.77
C LYS A 41 6.92 -0.43 -1.94
N VAL A 42 6.23 0.68 -1.66
CA VAL A 42 6.14 1.81 -2.58
C VAL A 42 6.69 3.04 -1.88
N GLU A 43 7.69 3.67 -2.49
CA GLU A 43 8.31 4.89 -1.97
C GLU A 43 7.26 6.01 -1.82
N ALA A 44 7.34 6.78 -0.73
CA ALA A 44 6.44 7.90 -0.46
C ALA A 44 6.42 8.93 -1.60
N SER A 45 7.55 9.13 -2.27
CA SER A 45 7.67 10.00 -3.45
C SER A 45 6.82 9.50 -4.62
N SER A 46 6.80 8.18 -4.85
CA SER A 46 6.00 7.54 -5.90
C SER A 46 4.50 7.67 -5.59
N LEU A 47 4.11 7.45 -4.33
CA LEU A 47 2.73 7.66 -3.87
C LEU A 47 2.30 9.13 -4.03
N LYS A 48 3.07 10.07 -3.47
CA LYS A 48 2.76 11.50 -3.48
C LYS A 48 2.65 12.04 -4.90
N GLY A 49 3.59 11.67 -5.78
CA GLY A 49 3.56 12.06 -7.19
C GLY A 49 2.34 11.52 -7.93
N SER A 50 2.01 10.23 -7.72
CA SER A 50 0.85 9.61 -8.37
C SER A 50 -0.48 10.25 -7.91
N ILE A 51 -0.62 10.50 -6.60
CA ILE A 51 -1.81 11.15 -6.03
C ILE A 51 -1.92 12.60 -6.51
N LYS A 52 -0.82 13.38 -6.48
CA LYS A 52 -0.79 14.75 -6.98
C LYS A 52 -1.18 14.81 -8.46
N HIS A 53 -0.67 13.88 -9.27
CA HIS A 53 -1.02 13.77 -10.69
C HIS A 53 -2.49 13.42 -10.92
N ALA A 54 -3.04 12.49 -10.12
CA ALA A 54 -4.47 12.13 -10.20
C ALA A 54 -5.36 13.34 -9.86
N LEU A 55 -5.05 14.08 -8.80
CA LEU A 55 -5.76 15.32 -8.44
C LEU A 55 -5.64 16.39 -9.52
N TYR A 56 -4.44 16.60 -10.08
CA TYR A 56 -4.25 17.52 -11.19
C TYR A 56 -5.16 17.16 -12.39
N ASN A 57 -5.20 15.89 -12.78
CA ASN A 57 -6.06 15.44 -13.87
C ASN A 57 -7.55 15.53 -13.56
N LYS A 58 -7.93 15.42 -12.28
CA LYS A 58 -9.32 15.56 -11.83
C LYS A 58 -9.82 16.99 -11.90
N PHE A 59 -8.95 17.96 -11.59
CA PHE A 59 -9.31 19.38 -11.50
C PHE A 59 -8.99 20.19 -12.75
N LYS A 60 -8.08 19.72 -13.62
CA LYS A 60 -7.75 20.46 -14.84
C LYS A 60 -8.96 20.58 -15.77
N ASN A 61 -9.09 21.74 -16.38
CA ASN A 61 -10.09 22.00 -17.41
C ASN A 61 -9.72 21.33 -18.76
N ASP A 62 -10.56 21.49 -19.77
CA ASP A 62 -10.36 20.92 -21.12
C ASP A 62 -9.08 21.40 -21.83
N LYS A 63 -8.51 22.53 -21.39
CA LYS A 63 -7.23 23.06 -21.90
C LYS A 63 -6.03 22.47 -21.18
N GLY A 64 -6.25 21.65 -20.14
CA GLY A 64 -5.22 21.06 -19.32
C GLY A 64 -4.66 22.00 -18.26
N GLU A 65 -5.40 23.03 -17.86
CA GLU A 65 -4.98 24.01 -16.85
C GLU A 65 -5.86 23.90 -15.60
N LEU A 66 -5.29 24.15 -14.42
CA LEU A 66 -6.06 24.32 -13.19
C LEU A 66 -6.62 25.74 -13.13
N ASP A 67 -7.80 25.91 -12.55
CA ASP A 67 -8.23 27.24 -12.14
C ASP A 67 -7.38 27.76 -10.97
N ASP A 68 -7.41 29.08 -10.73
CA ASP A 68 -6.55 29.71 -9.72
C ASP A 68 -6.78 29.14 -8.31
N ASN A 69 -8.01 28.74 -7.99
CA ASN A 69 -8.36 28.23 -6.67
C ASN A 69 -7.85 26.80 -6.47
N ASP A 70 -8.15 25.88 -7.40
CA ASP A 70 -7.68 24.50 -7.37
C ASP A 70 -6.15 24.41 -7.44
N LYS A 71 -5.53 25.29 -8.23
CA LYS A 71 -4.07 25.43 -8.26
C LYS A 71 -3.51 25.81 -6.90
N THR A 72 -4.08 26.86 -6.29
CA THR A 72 -3.65 27.36 -4.98
C THR A 72 -3.83 26.30 -3.89
N GLU A 73 -4.96 25.59 -3.88
CA GLU A 73 -5.25 24.50 -2.95
C GLU A 73 -4.27 23.33 -3.12
N LEU A 74 -4.16 22.78 -4.34
CA LEU A 74 -3.33 21.63 -4.65
C LEU A 74 -1.86 21.90 -4.32
N TYR A 75 -1.33 23.06 -4.71
CA TYR A 75 0.09 23.39 -4.50
C TYR A 75 0.40 23.82 -3.08
N THR A 76 -0.54 24.44 -2.35
CA THR A 76 -0.39 24.65 -0.90
C THR A 76 -0.22 23.33 -0.17
N ILE A 77 -1.03 22.33 -0.54
CA ILE A 77 -1.04 21.05 0.15
C ILE A 77 0.10 20.16 -0.31
N PHE A 78 0.24 19.90 -1.61
CA PHE A 78 1.20 18.94 -2.19
C PHE A 78 2.56 19.55 -2.58
N GLY A 79 2.71 20.87 -2.44
CA GLY A 79 3.91 21.63 -2.80
C GLY A 79 3.81 22.25 -4.20
N PRO A 80 4.47 23.40 -4.44
CA PRO A 80 4.44 24.09 -5.73
C PRO A 80 5.22 23.33 -6.81
N GLU A 81 4.86 23.56 -8.08
CA GLU A 81 5.59 23.11 -9.27
C GLU A 81 6.26 24.27 -10.03
N ASP A 82 5.74 25.50 -9.87
CA ASP A 82 6.20 26.66 -10.61
C ASP A 82 7.45 27.28 -9.98
N SER A 83 8.40 27.70 -10.82
CA SER A 83 9.59 28.41 -10.38
C SER A 83 9.22 29.80 -9.83
N GLY A 84 9.36 30.00 -8.53
CA GLY A 84 9.12 31.29 -7.86
C GLY A 84 8.31 31.22 -6.57
N GLU A 85 7.63 30.09 -6.32
CA GLU A 85 6.97 29.81 -5.06
C GLU A 85 7.87 28.93 -4.19
N ASP A 86 8.32 29.47 -3.05
CA ASP A 86 9.24 28.78 -2.14
C ASP A 86 8.57 28.54 -0.79
N TYR A 87 7.77 27.47 -0.73
CA TYR A 87 7.22 26.96 0.51
C TYR A 87 7.10 25.44 0.48
N ALA A 88 7.22 24.83 1.66
CA ALA A 88 7.10 23.38 1.81
C ALA A 88 5.65 22.91 1.68
N SER A 89 5.47 21.70 1.17
CA SER A 89 4.19 21.01 1.14
C SER A 89 3.63 20.80 2.55
N ALA A 90 2.33 21.07 2.73
CA ALA A 90 1.63 20.87 4.00
C ALA A 90 1.37 19.38 4.32
N VAL A 91 1.35 18.50 3.30
CA VAL A 91 1.14 17.05 3.45
C VAL A 91 2.42 16.23 3.22
N GLY A 92 2.70 15.35 4.17
CA GLY A 92 3.73 14.32 4.11
C GLY A 92 3.12 12.93 3.93
N PHE A 93 3.91 12.02 3.37
CA PHE A 93 3.57 10.60 3.23
C PHE A 93 4.72 9.77 3.77
N THR A 94 4.42 8.65 4.43
CA THR A 94 5.41 7.59 4.62
C THR A 94 5.40 6.65 3.41
N ASP A 95 6.44 5.82 3.29
CA ASP A 95 6.41 4.72 2.32
C ASP A 95 5.20 3.80 2.59
N ALA A 96 4.62 3.26 1.52
CA ALA A 96 3.65 2.18 1.64
C ALA A 96 4.37 0.87 1.91
N LYS A 97 4.17 0.35 3.12
CA LYS A 97 4.75 -0.90 3.63
C LYS A 97 3.80 -2.06 3.34
N LEU A 98 4.34 -3.21 2.97
CA LEU A 98 3.56 -4.44 2.79
C LEU A 98 2.94 -4.88 4.12
N LEU A 99 1.64 -5.21 4.09
CA LEU A 99 0.92 -5.74 5.25
C LEU A 99 0.47 -7.19 5.02
N PHE A 100 -0.15 -7.44 3.87
CA PHE A 100 -0.57 -8.77 3.44
C PHE A 100 -0.18 -9.03 2.00
N PHE A 101 0.45 -10.16 1.77
CA PHE A 101 0.83 -10.63 0.44
C PHE A 101 -0.10 -11.77 0.01
N PRO A 102 -0.68 -11.73 -1.20
CA PRO A 102 -1.53 -12.80 -1.69
C PRO A 102 -0.67 -13.90 -2.29
N ILE A 103 -0.96 -15.14 -1.92
CA ILE A 103 -0.30 -16.31 -2.48
C ILE A 103 -1.33 -17.39 -2.77
N LYS A 104 -1.16 -18.08 -3.90
CA LYS A 104 -2.03 -19.17 -4.31
C LYS A 104 -2.06 -20.23 -3.22
N SER A 105 -3.26 -20.76 -2.98
CA SER A 105 -3.51 -21.77 -1.97
C SER A 105 -4.37 -22.88 -2.53
N ALA A 106 -4.15 -24.12 -2.07
CA ALA A 106 -5.01 -25.25 -2.43
C ALA A 106 -6.46 -25.06 -1.97
N THR A 107 -6.67 -24.27 -0.90
CA THR A 107 -7.99 -23.88 -0.40
C THR A 107 -8.24 -22.40 -0.63
N ASP A 108 -9.50 -22.04 -0.89
CA ASP A 108 -9.98 -20.67 -1.06
C ASP A 108 -9.34 -19.87 -2.21
N ILE A 109 -8.71 -20.55 -3.18
CA ILE A 109 -7.99 -19.97 -4.35
C ILE A 109 -6.65 -19.33 -3.96
N PHE A 110 -6.64 -18.47 -2.93
CA PHE A 110 -5.45 -17.82 -2.41
C PHE A 110 -5.61 -17.47 -0.92
N LYS A 111 -4.48 -17.30 -0.24
CA LYS A 111 -4.40 -16.79 1.14
C LYS A 111 -3.64 -15.47 1.18
N LEU A 112 -3.89 -14.68 2.22
CA LEU A 112 -3.20 -13.45 2.53
C LEU A 112 -2.19 -13.73 3.64
N ILE A 113 -0.92 -13.83 3.28
CA ILE A 113 0.16 -14.12 4.22
C ILE A 113 0.72 -12.85 4.84
N THR A 114 1.13 -12.97 6.11
CA THR A 114 1.89 -11.96 6.87
C THR A 114 2.80 -12.68 7.87
N CYS A 115 3.57 -11.93 8.66
CA CYS A 115 4.45 -12.49 9.68
C CYS A 115 4.54 -11.60 10.93
N PRO A 116 5.06 -12.13 12.06
CA PRO A 116 5.29 -11.35 13.28
C PRO A 116 6.05 -10.05 13.05
N TYR A 117 7.09 -10.03 12.20
CA TYR A 117 7.85 -8.82 11.89
C TYR A 117 6.98 -7.72 11.27
N VAL A 118 6.17 -8.06 10.26
CA VAL A 118 5.27 -7.11 9.57
C VAL A 118 4.19 -6.61 10.53
N LEU A 119 3.57 -7.49 11.31
CA LEU A 119 2.52 -7.12 12.27
C LEU A 119 3.03 -6.19 13.38
N LYS A 120 4.24 -6.44 13.91
CA LYS A 120 4.88 -5.57 14.92
C LYS A 120 5.06 -4.16 14.40
N ARG A 121 5.61 -4.01 13.19
CA ARG A 121 5.78 -2.70 12.53
C ARG A 121 4.46 -1.97 12.32
N TRP A 122 3.43 -2.69 11.86
CA TRP A 122 2.11 -2.10 11.69
C TRP A 122 1.52 -1.59 13.01
N VAL A 123 1.71 -2.33 14.10
CA VAL A 123 1.26 -1.92 15.43
C VAL A 123 2.07 -0.75 15.99
N GLU A 124 3.37 -0.70 15.75
CA GLU A 124 4.21 0.46 16.08
C GLU A 124 3.75 1.72 15.34
N ASP A 125 3.49 1.62 14.04
CA ASP A 125 2.97 2.74 13.24
C ASP A 125 1.55 3.14 13.67
N SER A 126 0.69 2.19 14.04
CA SER A 126 -0.66 2.46 14.54
C SER A 126 -0.67 3.19 15.87
N GLN A 127 0.33 2.96 16.73
CA GLN A 127 0.49 3.71 17.99
C GLN A 127 0.85 5.16 17.75
N LEU A 128 1.46 5.49 16.61
CA LEU A 128 1.68 6.89 16.26
C LEU A 128 0.35 7.63 16.15
N GLN A 129 -0.81 6.99 15.93
CA GLN A 129 -2.12 7.65 15.92
C GLN A 129 -2.79 7.77 17.31
N ASP A 130 -2.01 7.74 18.40
CA ASP A 130 -2.49 7.89 19.80
C ASP A 130 -3.43 6.76 20.30
N ASN A 131 -3.39 5.59 19.66
CA ASN A 131 -4.12 4.38 20.09
C ASN A 131 -3.18 3.31 20.67
N SER A 132 -2.57 3.58 21.82
CA SER A 132 -1.72 2.58 22.49
C SER A 132 -2.57 1.46 23.11
N ASN A 133 -2.60 0.31 22.44
CA ASN A 133 -3.18 -0.92 23.01
C ASN A 133 -2.06 -1.84 23.54
N GLU A 134 -1.75 -1.74 24.83
CA GLU A 134 -0.70 -2.55 25.47
C GLU A 134 -0.97 -4.07 25.38
N ASN A 135 -2.24 -4.50 25.30
CA ASN A 135 -2.58 -5.90 25.12
C ASN A 135 -2.17 -6.42 23.74
N LEU A 136 -2.25 -5.57 22.72
CA LEU A 136 -1.86 -5.90 21.35
C LEU A 136 -0.34 -6.06 21.23
N LYS A 137 0.44 -5.14 21.82
CA LYS A 137 1.91 -5.28 21.92
C LYS A 137 2.30 -6.59 22.60
N THR A 138 1.65 -6.88 23.72
CA THR A 138 1.89 -8.11 24.48
C THR A 138 1.60 -9.33 23.60
N ALA A 139 0.46 -9.38 22.91
CA ALA A 139 0.10 -10.47 22.00
C ALA A 139 1.14 -10.67 20.88
N LEU A 140 1.65 -9.59 20.29
CA LEU A 140 2.67 -9.65 19.23
C LEU A 140 4.07 -10.02 19.73
N ASN A 141 4.43 -9.66 20.96
CA ASN A 141 5.74 -10.01 21.53
C ASN A 141 5.87 -11.52 21.80
N TYR A 142 4.76 -12.20 22.07
CA TYR A 142 4.72 -13.65 22.29
C TYR A 142 4.37 -14.46 21.03
N LEU A 143 4.20 -13.82 19.88
CA LEU A 143 4.07 -14.50 18.60
C LEU A 143 5.41 -15.12 18.21
N ASN A 144 5.52 -16.43 18.44
CA ASN A 144 6.63 -17.26 18.01
C ASN A 144 6.08 -18.44 17.22
N ILE A 145 6.46 -18.55 15.96
CA ILE A 145 5.96 -19.55 15.01
C ILE A 145 7.19 -20.29 14.49
N SER A 146 7.19 -21.62 14.59
CA SER A 146 8.24 -22.44 14.00
C SER A 146 8.13 -22.49 12.48
N GLU A 147 9.25 -22.71 11.80
CA GLU A 147 9.28 -22.97 10.35
C GLU A 147 8.36 -24.13 9.96
N GLY A 148 7.66 -23.99 8.84
CA GLY A 148 6.66 -24.96 8.38
C GLY A 148 5.36 -24.97 9.19
N LYS A 149 5.18 -24.03 10.12
CA LYS A 149 3.92 -23.82 10.85
C LYS A 149 3.29 -22.48 10.51
N CYS A 150 1.99 -22.36 10.80
CA CYS A 150 1.24 -21.13 10.62
C CYS A 150 0.17 -20.93 11.69
N ILE A 151 -0.21 -19.68 11.91
CA ILE A 151 -1.39 -19.31 12.69
C ILE A 151 -2.51 -18.95 11.73
N THR A 152 -3.65 -19.63 11.88
CA THR A 152 -4.81 -19.49 11.01
C THR A 152 -6.05 -20.02 11.71
N ASP A 153 -7.22 -19.49 11.38
CA ASP A 153 -8.50 -20.02 11.87
C ASP A 153 -8.98 -21.26 11.07
N SER A 154 -8.26 -21.63 10.01
CA SER A 154 -8.53 -22.86 9.26
C SER A 154 -8.40 -24.09 10.15
N ASN A 155 -9.25 -25.10 9.94
CA ASN A 155 -9.14 -26.41 10.62
C ASN A 155 -8.40 -27.46 9.79
N VAL A 156 -7.95 -27.10 8.59
CA VAL A 156 -7.17 -27.97 7.70
C VAL A 156 -5.77 -27.40 7.49
N PRO A 157 -4.76 -28.25 7.21
CA PRO A 157 -3.43 -27.79 6.81
C PRO A 157 -3.52 -26.78 5.67
N ILE A 158 -2.65 -25.77 5.73
CA ILE A 158 -2.56 -24.74 4.69
C ILE A 158 -1.52 -25.18 3.67
N ILE A 159 -1.86 -25.15 2.40
CA ILE A 159 -0.93 -25.44 1.31
C ILE A 159 -0.79 -24.17 0.48
N LEU A 160 0.38 -23.53 0.54
CA LEU A 160 0.71 -22.32 -0.18
C LEU A 160 1.68 -22.67 -1.31
N GLU A 161 1.23 -22.55 -2.54
CA GLU A 161 1.92 -23.08 -3.72
C GLU A 161 2.29 -24.57 -3.53
N GLU A 162 3.58 -24.88 -3.35
CA GLU A 162 4.07 -26.25 -3.12
C GLU A 162 4.40 -26.55 -1.65
N TYR A 163 4.29 -25.55 -0.76
CA TYR A 163 4.66 -25.66 0.64
C TYR A 163 3.46 -26.00 1.51
N ILE A 164 3.65 -26.93 2.45
CA ILE A 164 2.63 -27.34 3.42
C ILE A 164 2.97 -26.74 4.77
N PHE A 165 2.00 -26.07 5.37
CA PHE A 165 2.09 -25.47 6.69
C PHE A 165 1.11 -26.12 7.65
N GLU A 166 1.65 -26.61 8.77
CA GLU A 166 0.84 -27.14 9.87
C GLU A 166 0.27 -26.00 10.72
N LYS A 167 -0.95 -26.19 11.22
CA LYS A 167 -1.56 -25.22 12.14
C LYS A 167 -0.84 -25.28 13.49
N ASP A 168 -0.35 -24.13 13.95
CA ASP A 168 0.15 -23.94 15.31
C ASP A 168 -1.00 -23.56 16.25
N SER A 169 -1.73 -22.50 15.92
CA SER A 169 -2.84 -21.98 16.73
C SER A 169 -3.82 -21.15 15.89
N ASP A 170 -4.96 -20.80 16.50
CA ASP A 170 -5.92 -19.84 15.94
C ASP A 170 -5.40 -18.40 16.06
N ILE A 171 -5.91 -17.50 15.22
CA ILE A 171 -5.53 -16.09 15.28
C ILE A 171 -6.01 -15.51 16.63
N ASN A 172 -5.09 -14.85 17.35
CA ASN A 172 -5.41 -14.24 18.63
C ASN A 172 -6.51 -13.17 18.49
N ARG A 173 -7.43 -13.10 19.46
CA ARG A 173 -8.54 -12.13 19.47
C ARG A 173 -8.09 -10.69 19.25
N HIS A 174 -6.99 -10.25 19.87
CA HIS A 174 -6.49 -8.88 19.72
C HIS A 174 -5.96 -8.60 18.31
N ILE A 175 -5.36 -9.60 17.67
CA ILE A 175 -4.98 -9.50 16.26
C ILE A 175 -6.24 -9.40 15.41
N LYS A 176 -7.26 -10.23 15.64
CA LYS A 176 -8.56 -10.12 14.93
C LYS A 176 -9.20 -8.74 15.07
N GLU A 177 -9.19 -8.18 16.28
CA GLU A 177 -9.69 -6.82 16.53
C GLU A 177 -8.97 -5.78 15.67
N LEU A 178 -7.64 -5.91 15.53
CA LEU A 178 -6.84 -5.04 14.68
C LEU A 178 -7.13 -5.27 13.18
N LEU A 179 -7.24 -6.52 12.74
CA LEU A 179 -7.58 -6.87 11.35
C LEU A 179 -8.93 -6.29 10.92
N ASN A 180 -9.92 -6.31 11.83
CA ASN A 180 -11.24 -5.75 11.60
C ASN A 180 -11.25 -4.23 11.37
N THR A 181 -10.15 -3.52 11.66
CA THR A 181 -10.02 -2.09 11.32
C THR A 181 -9.82 -1.85 9.82
N ILE A 182 -9.46 -2.89 9.06
CA ILE A 182 -9.24 -2.82 7.62
C ILE A 182 -10.55 -3.15 6.91
N GLU A 183 -11.21 -2.13 6.35
CA GLU A 183 -12.46 -2.29 5.60
C GLU A 183 -12.29 -3.28 4.45
N GLY A 184 -13.12 -4.32 4.42
CA GLY A 184 -13.17 -5.30 3.33
C GLY A 184 -12.10 -6.39 3.38
N LEU A 185 -11.35 -6.51 4.48
CA LEU A 185 -10.44 -7.63 4.71
C LEU A 185 -11.21 -8.91 5.05
N ASP A 186 -10.94 -9.99 4.32
CA ASP A 186 -11.49 -11.32 4.63
C ASP A 186 -10.55 -12.06 5.58
N ASN A 187 -10.88 -12.03 6.87
CA ASN A 187 -10.06 -12.65 7.92
C ASN A 187 -9.87 -14.16 7.73
N ASN A 188 -10.77 -14.86 7.02
CA ASN A 188 -10.64 -16.30 6.77
C ASN A 188 -9.51 -16.63 5.80
N ARG A 189 -8.97 -15.63 5.09
CA ARG A 189 -7.83 -15.78 4.18
C ARG A 189 -6.50 -15.56 4.86
N ILE A 190 -6.49 -15.06 6.09
CA ILE A 190 -5.25 -14.67 6.76
C ILE A 190 -4.49 -15.90 7.25
N VAL A 191 -3.21 -15.92 6.94
CA VAL A 191 -2.25 -16.91 7.41
C VAL A 191 -1.02 -16.16 7.93
N ILE A 192 -0.70 -16.33 9.20
CA ILE A 192 0.50 -15.73 9.78
C ILE A 192 1.59 -16.81 9.80
N LEU A 193 2.66 -16.58 9.05
CA LEU A 193 3.81 -17.46 8.95
C LEU A 193 4.92 -16.99 9.90
N ASN A 194 5.97 -17.79 10.08
CA ASN A 194 7.19 -17.26 10.66
C ASN A 194 7.84 -16.22 9.71
N ASP A 195 8.82 -15.47 10.21
CA ASP A 195 9.42 -14.38 9.42
C ASP A 195 10.22 -14.90 8.21
N SER A 196 10.87 -16.07 8.32
CA SER A 196 11.70 -16.68 7.26
C SER A 196 10.86 -17.21 6.08
N ASP A 197 9.86 -18.05 6.38
CA ASP A 197 8.90 -18.60 5.42
C ASP A 197 8.17 -17.45 4.69
N PHE A 198 7.79 -16.40 5.43
CA PHE A 198 7.16 -15.23 4.83
C PHE A 198 8.06 -14.54 3.81
N ILE A 199 9.31 -14.21 4.18
CA ILE A 199 10.18 -13.46 3.28
C ILE A 199 10.60 -14.30 2.06
N ASP A 200 10.77 -15.60 2.22
CA ASP A 200 11.06 -16.51 1.12
C ASP A 200 9.90 -16.52 0.12
N LEU A 201 8.66 -16.72 0.59
CA LEU A 201 7.49 -16.71 -0.27
C LEU A 201 7.26 -15.35 -0.96
N VAL A 202 7.38 -14.24 -0.22
CA VAL A 202 7.22 -12.88 -0.79
C VAL A 202 8.30 -12.55 -1.82
N THR A 203 9.50 -13.10 -1.67
CA THR A 203 10.59 -12.91 -2.64
C THR A 203 10.39 -13.74 -3.89
N MET A 204 9.89 -14.98 -3.75
CA MET A 204 9.76 -15.92 -4.87
C MET A 204 8.49 -15.74 -5.71
N TYR A 205 7.38 -15.27 -5.11
CA TYR A 205 6.06 -15.30 -5.74
C TYR A 205 5.53 -13.93 -6.17
N THR A 206 6.42 -12.95 -6.40
CA THR A 206 6.05 -11.78 -7.22
C THR A 206 5.82 -12.20 -8.68
N GLU A 207 5.02 -11.44 -9.41
CA GLU A 207 4.73 -11.74 -10.80
C GLU A 207 5.90 -11.26 -11.68
N VAL A 208 6.64 -12.18 -12.30
CA VAL A 208 7.67 -11.83 -13.30
C VAL A 208 7.12 -12.10 -14.70
N ILE A 209 6.91 -11.04 -15.47
CA ILE A 209 6.31 -11.11 -16.81
C ILE A 209 7.38 -10.77 -17.85
N THR A 210 7.62 -11.71 -18.77
CA THR A 210 8.44 -11.44 -19.97
C THR A 210 7.59 -10.71 -21.01
N ARG A 211 8.11 -9.61 -21.55
CA ARG A 211 7.45 -8.80 -22.58
C ARG A 211 8.37 -8.64 -23.77
N ASN A 212 7.76 -8.53 -24.94
CA ASN A 212 8.44 -8.23 -26.18
C ASN A 212 7.82 -7.02 -26.89
N LYS A 213 8.65 -6.28 -27.62
CA LYS A 213 8.20 -5.27 -28.59
C LYS A 213 8.11 -5.91 -29.97
N ILE A 214 6.93 -5.81 -30.60
CA ILE A 214 6.68 -6.34 -31.94
C ILE A 214 6.81 -5.22 -32.97
N ASP A 215 7.58 -5.47 -34.03
CA ASP A 215 7.66 -4.59 -35.19
C ASP A 215 6.33 -4.65 -35.96
N VAL A 216 5.67 -3.50 -36.08
CA VAL A 216 4.32 -3.40 -36.67
C VAL A 216 4.28 -3.76 -38.15
N ARG A 217 5.40 -3.63 -38.88
CA ARG A 217 5.47 -3.91 -40.33
C ARG A 217 5.65 -5.40 -40.62
N THR A 218 6.42 -6.08 -39.79
CA THR A 218 6.82 -7.47 -40.01
C THR A 218 6.03 -8.46 -39.14
N GLY A 219 5.47 -7.99 -38.03
CA GLY A 219 4.83 -8.85 -37.02
C GLY A 219 5.83 -9.67 -36.17
N ALA A 220 7.14 -9.48 -36.37
CA ALA A 220 8.19 -10.17 -35.63
C ALA A 220 8.65 -9.36 -34.41
N ALA A 221 9.28 -10.02 -33.44
CA ALA A 221 9.88 -9.34 -32.30
C ALA A 221 11.09 -8.50 -32.74
N GLU A 222 11.20 -7.27 -32.21
CA GLU A 222 12.40 -6.44 -32.37
C GLU A 222 13.57 -7.06 -31.60
N GLY A 223 14.79 -7.00 -32.18
CA GLY A 223 15.96 -7.69 -31.62
C GLY A 223 16.38 -7.25 -30.21
N THR A 224 16.01 -6.04 -29.78
CA THR A 224 16.25 -5.51 -28.42
C THR A 224 14.95 -5.31 -27.64
N GLY A 225 13.85 -5.90 -28.11
CA GLY A 225 12.52 -5.66 -27.56
C GLY A 225 12.12 -6.59 -26.41
N LEU A 226 12.93 -7.60 -26.08
CA LEU A 226 12.64 -8.60 -25.05
C LEU A 226 13.19 -8.15 -23.70
N PHE A 227 12.32 -8.07 -22.69
CA PHE A 227 12.68 -7.70 -21.32
C PHE A 227 11.70 -8.30 -20.31
N THR A 228 12.06 -8.27 -19.04
CA THR A 228 11.28 -8.80 -17.91
C THR A 228 10.89 -7.68 -16.95
N GLU A 229 9.65 -7.71 -16.49
CA GLU A 229 9.13 -6.78 -15.50
C GLU A 229 8.57 -7.54 -14.31
N GLU A 230 8.94 -7.11 -13.11
CA GLU A 230 8.37 -7.61 -11.86
C GLU A 230 7.13 -6.79 -11.47
N TYR A 231 6.12 -7.46 -10.93
CA TYR A 231 4.92 -6.84 -10.38
C TYR A 231 4.59 -7.41 -9.01
N LEU A 232 4.17 -6.52 -8.12
CA LEU A 232 3.50 -6.90 -6.89
C LEU A 232 2.08 -7.38 -7.24
N PRO A 233 1.64 -8.59 -6.83
CA PRO A 233 0.38 -9.14 -7.31
C PRO A 233 -0.86 -8.34 -6.90
N SER A 234 -1.94 -8.48 -7.66
CA SER A 234 -3.28 -8.02 -7.23
C SER A 234 -3.69 -8.68 -5.93
N GLU A 235 -4.59 -8.06 -5.15
CA GLU A 235 -5.01 -8.45 -3.79
C GLU A 235 -4.00 -8.14 -2.68
N THR A 236 -2.78 -7.69 -3.01
CA THR A 236 -1.81 -7.18 -2.04
C THR A 236 -2.38 -6.01 -1.25
N ILE A 237 -2.15 -6.03 0.07
CA ILE A 237 -2.52 -4.94 0.96
C ILE A 237 -1.25 -4.27 1.47
N LEU A 238 -1.13 -2.97 1.20
CA LEU A 238 -0.11 -2.11 1.77
C LEU A 238 -0.77 -1.08 2.69
N TYR A 239 0.02 -0.41 3.52
CA TYR A 239 -0.42 0.74 4.30
C TYR A 239 0.64 1.83 4.33
N PHE A 240 0.20 3.09 4.42
CA PHE A 240 1.06 4.26 4.62
C PHE A 240 0.37 5.25 5.55
N MET A 241 1.13 6.22 6.07
CA MET A 241 0.59 7.34 6.84
C MET A 241 0.56 8.60 5.99
N VAL A 242 -0.56 9.31 6.05
CA VAL A 242 -0.68 10.72 5.64
C VAL A 242 -0.39 11.57 6.86
N LEU A 243 0.53 12.51 6.73
CA LEU A 243 0.99 13.38 7.81
C LEU A 243 0.66 14.83 7.46
N ALA A 244 -0.13 15.50 8.29
CA ALA A 244 -0.56 16.87 8.02
C ALA A 244 0.10 17.87 8.96
N SER A 245 0.56 18.97 8.37
CA SER A 245 1.10 20.14 9.05
C SER A 245 0.32 21.38 8.64
N PRO A 246 0.32 22.46 9.44
CA PRO A 246 -0.17 23.75 8.97
C PRO A 246 0.57 24.16 7.69
N SER A 247 -0.15 24.79 6.76
CA SER A 247 0.44 25.21 5.48
C SER A 247 1.54 26.25 5.66
N PHE A 248 2.57 26.17 4.83
CA PHE A 248 3.64 27.16 4.79
C PHE A 248 3.37 28.30 3.78
N ASN A 249 2.30 28.19 2.98
CA ASN A 249 1.89 29.22 2.03
C ASN A 249 1.23 30.40 2.77
N VAL A 250 1.89 31.57 2.77
CA VAL A 250 1.37 32.80 3.40
C VAL A 250 0.05 33.29 2.81
N ASN A 251 -0.21 32.98 1.53
CA ASN A 251 -1.40 33.42 0.82
C ASN A 251 -2.58 32.45 0.93
N ASN A 252 -2.34 31.22 1.40
CA ASN A 252 -3.38 30.22 1.65
C ASN A 252 -3.06 29.46 2.94
N GLN A 253 -3.48 30.04 4.06
CA GLN A 253 -3.26 29.48 5.39
C GLN A 253 -4.28 28.37 5.69
N LYS A 254 -3.79 27.18 6.00
CA LYS A 254 -4.55 26.01 6.43
C LYS A 254 -3.96 25.44 7.71
N ASN A 255 -4.84 25.00 8.59
CA ASN A 255 -4.46 24.13 9.70
C ASN A 255 -4.29 22.68 9.22
N SER A 256 -3.71 21.84 10.07
CA SER A 256 -3.41 20.44 9.74
C SER A 256 -4.66 19.57 9.52
N GLN A 257 -5.78 19.88 10.17
CA GLN A 257 -7.03 19.17 9.96
C GLN A 257 -7.61 19.48 8.57
N GLU A 258 -7.60 20.74 8.15
CA GLU A 258 -8.03 21.16 6.80
C GLU A 258 -7.20 20.46 5.70
N VAL A 259 -5.92 20.22 5.96
CA VAL A 259 -5.03 19.48 5.04
C VAL A 259 -5.43 18.00 4.94
N LEU A 260 -5.76 17.35 6.06
CA LEU A 260 -6.27 15.96 6.04
C LEU A 260 -7.66 15.87 5.41
N ASP A 261 -8.54 16.83 5.68
CA ASP A 261 -9.89 16.86 5.14
C ASP A 261 -9.82 17.00 3.61
N TYR A 262 -8.99 17.90 3.10
CA TYR A 262 -8.74 18.00 1.66
C TYR A 262 -8.26 16.68 1.06
N PHE A 263 -7.30 15.98 1.69
CA PHE A 263 -6.84 14.68 1.22
C PHE A 263 -8.00 13.67 1.16
N ASN A 264 -8.78 13.59 2.24
CA ASN A 264 -9.85 12.62 2.38
C ASN A 264 -11.03 12.85 1.41
N GLU A 265 -11.35 14.11 1.15
CA GLU A 265 -12.43 14.53 0.24
C GLU A 265 -12.05 14.41 -1.23
N ASN A 266 -10.79 14.73 -1.57
CA ASN A 266 -10.40 14.92 -2.96
C ASN A 266 -9.69 13.71 -3.57
N VAL A 267 -8.92 12.95 -2.78
CA VAL A 267 -8.24 11.75 -3.30
C VAL A 267 -9.26 10.63 -3.48
N ASP A 268 -9.41 10.16 -4.72
CA ASP A 268 -10.42 9.17 -5.06
C ASP A 268 -10.23 7.85 -4.30
N LYS A 269 -11.33 7.10 -4.13
CA LYS A 269 -11.29 5.77 -3.47
C LYS A 269 -10.43 4.78 -4.27
N VAL A 270 -10.33 4.98 -5.58
CA VAL A 270 -9.48 4.20 -6.49
C VAL A 270 -8.57 5.16 -7.24
N PHE A 271 -7.27 4.89 -7.22
CA PHE A 271 -6.27 5.66 -7.96
C PHE A 271 -5.18 4.73 -8.50
N GLN A 272 -4.33 5.25 -9.37
CA GLN A 272 -3.23 4.50 -9.98
C GLN A 272 -1.90 4.90 -9.34
N ILE A 273 -1.02 3.92 -9.08
CA ILE A 273 0.34 4.11 -8.57
C ILE A 273 1.36 3.30 -9.38
N GLY A 274 2.58 3.83 -9.48
CA GLY A 274 3.67 3.18 -10.22
C GLY A 274 3.52 3.32 -11.74
N GLY A 275 4.27 2.51 -12.49
CA GLY A 275 4.29 2.52 -13.94
C GLY A 275 3.16 1.71 -14.59
N ASN A 276 3.19 1.63 -15.92
CA ASN A 276 2.37 0.72 -16.71
C ASN A 276 0.84 0.92 -16.62
N ALA A 277 0.39 2.15 -16.32
CA ALA A 277 -1.04 2.50 -16.27
C ALA A 277 -1.79 2.15 -17.58
N ALA A 278 -1.19 2.42 -18.74
CA ALA A 278 -1.80 2.17 -20.05
C ALA A 278 -2.03 0.68 -20.38
N ILE A 279 -1.44 -0.23 -19.62
CA ILE A 279 -1.65 -1.68 -19.73
C ILE A 279 -2.33 -2.27 -18.48
N GLY A 280 -3.09 -1.42 -17.77
CA GLY A 280 -3.95 -1.86 -16.67
C GLY A 280 -3.20 -2.25 -15.40
N LYS A 281 -2.10 -1.57 -15.07
CA LYS A 281 -1.27 -1.85 -13.87
C LYS A 281 -1.33 -0.71 -12.87
N GLY A 282 -1.17 -1.04 -11.60
CA GLY A 282 -1.04 -0.07 -10.51
C GLY A 282 -2.34 0.49 -9.95
N PHE A 283 -3.52 0.01 -10.36
CA PHE A 283 -4.78 0.43 -9.74
C PHE A 283 -4.90 -0.11 -8.33
N VAL A 284 -5.13 0.78 -7.37
CA VAL A 284 -5.31 0.47 -5.95
C VAL A 284 -6.60 1.07 -5.44
N LYS A 285 -7.25 0.38 -4.50
CA LYS A 285 -8.39 0.87 -3.75
C LYS A 285 -7.95 1.23 -2.34
N ARG A 286 -8.14 2.48 -1.93
CA ARG A 286 -7.91 2.88 -0.54
C ARG A 286 -9.07 2.51 0.37
N SER A 287 -8.75 2.14 1.59
CA SER A 287 -9.65 2.04 2.73
C SER A 287 -9.03 2.73 3.96
N GLY A 288 -9.87 3.40 4.74
CA GLY A 288 -9.44 4.10 5.94
C GLY A 288 -10.19 5.43 6.18
N LYS A 289 -10.74 5.54 7.39
CA LYS A 289 -10.40 6.56 8.39
C LYS A 289 -9.95 5.80 9.65
N VAL A 290 -8.66 5.50 9.80
CA VAL A 290 -8.20 4.75 11.00
C VAL A 290 -8.18 5.72 12.17
N GLY A 291 -9.22 5.64 13.00
CA GLY A 291 -9.36 6.47 14.20
C GLY A 291 -10.68 7.24 14.34
N ALA A 292 -11.83 6.61 14.10
CA ALA A 292 -13.08 7.01 14.76
C ALA A 292 -14.05 5.83 14.81
N SER A 293 -13.94 5.00 15.85
CA SER A 293 -15.12 4.37 16.44
C SER A 293 -15.96 5.46 17.12
N LYS A 294 -16.55 6.37 16.35
CA LYS A 294 -17.72 7.13 16.80
C LYS A 294 -18.93 6.42 16.23
N ASN A 295 -19.63 5.73 17.13
CA ASN A 295 -21.02 5.30 17.01
C ASN A 295 -21.73 5.82 15.75
N GLU A 296 -21.80 4.98 14.71
CA GLU A 296 -22.95 5.02 13.81
C GLU A 296 -24.14 4.51 14.61
N GLN A 297 -24.72 5.38 15.43
CA GLN A 297 -26.12 5.23 15.80
C GLN A 297 -26.92 5.57 14.55
N SER A 298 -27.43 4.51 13.95
CA SER A 298 -28.63 4.47 13.13
C SER A 298 -29.59 5.61 13.47
N LYS A 299 -29.64 6.63 12.61
CA LYS A 299 -30.84 7.44 12.43
C LYS A 299 -31.67 6.80 11.33
N GLU A 300 -32.36 5.72 11.70
CA GLU A 300 -33.61 5.33 11.08
C GLU A 300 -34.73 5.55 12.11
N ARG A 301 -35.45 6.65 11.94
CA ARG A 301 -36.89 6.79 12.20
C ARG A 301 -37.44 7.83 11.25
#